data_AF-A0A7Y5WKV7-F1
#
_entry.id   AF-A0A7Y5WKV7-F1
#
_cell.length_a   1.000
_cell.length_b   1.000
_cell.length_c   1.000
_cell.angle_alpha   90.00
_cell.angle_beta   90.00
_cell.angle_gamma   90.00
#
_symmetry.space_group_name_H-M   'P 1'
#
loop_
_entity.id
_entity.type
_entity.pdbx_description
1 polymer ?
#
loop_
_entity_poly.entity_id
_entity_poly.type
_entity_poly.pdbx_seq_one_letter_code
_entity_poly.pdbx_strand_id
1 'polypeptide(L)'
;MSLDPKVAELLKRDQHGLVAAVVQQHDTREVLMVGWMDDEALRRTLTEGRVTFWSRSREEYWRKGDTSGHVQWVKGVRLDCDGDALLV
;
A
#
# COMPACT_ATOMS: atom_id res chain seq x y z
N MET A 1 -13.19 -7.06 -8.53
CA MET A 1 -13.59 -5.63 -8.40
C MET A 1 -12.33 -4.80 -8.54
N SER A 2 -12.38 -3.66 -9.20
CA SER A 2 -11.25 -2.72 -9.31
C SER A 2 -11.15 -1.83 -8.06
N LEU A 3 -10.08 -1.05 -7.95
CA LEU A 3 -10.02 0.05 -6.98
C LEU A 3 -11.20 1.00 -7.20
N ASP A 4 -11.71 1.62 -6.13
CA ASP A 4 -12.74 2.65 -6.25
C ASP A 4 -12.24 3.75 -7.20
N PRO A 5 -12.97 4.08 -8.29
CA PRO A 5 -12.55 5.09 -9.25
C PRO A 5 -12.20 6.44 -8.61
N LYS A 6 -12.92 6.84 -7.56
CA LYS A 6 -12.64 8.10 -6.85
C LYS A 6 -11.30 8.09 -6.12
N VAL A 7 -10.86 6.91 -5.66
CA VAL A 7 -9.52 6.76 -5.08
C VAL A 7 -8.48 6.69 -6.19
N ALA A 8 -8.76 5.93 -7.25
CA ALA A 8 -7.84 5.75 -8.37
C ALA A 8 -7.48 7.06 -9.08
N GLU A 9 -8.43 7.98 -9.22
CA GLU A 9 -8.26 9.32 -9.81
C GLU A 9 -7.33 10.24 -9.00
N LEU A 10 -7.19 10.00 -7.70
CA LEU A 10 -6.33 10.81 -6.82
C LEU A 10 -4.86 10.37 -6.86
N LEU A 11 -4.58 9.15 -7.35
CA LEU A 11 -3.25 8.56 -7.31
C LEU A 11 -2.41 8.98 -8.52
N LYS A 12 -1.26 9.56 -8.23
CA LYS A 12 -0.22 9.89 -9.20
C LYS A 12 0.82 8.76 -9.20
N ARG A 13 0.62 7.80 -10.09
CA ARG A 13 1.48 6.64 -10.24
C ARG A 13 2.75 7.00 -11.01
N ASP A 14 3.83 6.29 -10.71
CA ASP A 14 5.06 6.36 -11.50
C ASP A 14 4.89 5.71 -12.89
N GLN A 15 5.95 5.71 -13.69
CA GLN A 15 5.97 5.10 -15.03
C GLN A 15 5.71 3.57 -15.04
N HIS A 16 5.77 2.91 -13.88
CA HIS A 16 5.49 1.49 -13.70
C HIS A 16 4.07 1.25 -13.17
N GLY A 17 3.27 2.30 -12.99
CA GLY A 17 1.92 2.20 -12.43
C GLY A 17 1.88 2.08 -10.91
N LEU A 18 2.94 2.47 -10.20
CA LEU A 18 3.10 2.27 -8.76
C LEU A 18 3.05 3.58 -7.97
N VAL A 19 2.59 3.51 -6.74
CA VAL A 19 2.73 4.55 -5.71
C VAL A 19 3.59 4.05 -4.56
N ALA A 20 4.32 4.95 -3.92
CA ALA A 20 5.07 4.62 -2.72
C ALA A 20 4.11 4.40 -1.54
N ALA A 21 4.39 3.42 -0.69
CA ALA A 21 3.63 3.16 0.52
C ALA A 21 4.57 3.09 1.71
N VAL A 22 4.50 4.09 2.59
CA VAL A 22 5.23 4.14 3.85
C VAL A 22 4.36 3.53 4.93
N VAL A 23 4.82 2.44 5.54
CA VAL A 23 4.12 1.82 6.66
C VAL A 23 4.63 2.42 7.96
N GLN A 24 3.73 3.01 8.73
CA GLN A 24 4.02 3.60 10.02
C GLN A 24 3.23 2.89 11.11
N GLN A 25 3.90 2.63 12.23
CA GLN A 25 3.21 2.14 13.42
C GLN A 25 2.21 3.20 13.93
N HIS A 26 0.96 2.77 14.13
CA HIS A 26 -0.18 3.68 14.33
C HIS A 26 -0.13 4.49 15.64
N ASP A 27 0.50 3.95 16.69
CA ASP A 27 0.63 4.54 18.02
C ASP A 27 1.99 5.23 18.22
N THR A 28 3.10 4.52 17.99
CA THR A 28 4.45 5.05 18.22
C THR A 28 4.95 5.99 17.14
N ARG A 29 4.32 5.97 15.96
CA ARG A 29 4.75 6.73 14.75
C ARG A 29 6.10 6.29 14.19
N GLU A 30 6.63 5.16 14.63
CA GLU A 30 7.82 4.55 14.04
C GLU A 30 7.56 4.17 12.59
N VAL A 31 8.45 4.56 11.68
CA VAL A 31 8.42 4.10 10.29
C VAL A 31 8.97 2.67 10.24
N LEU A 32 8.12 1.72 9.86
CA LEU A 32 8.47 0.30 9.86
C LEU A 32 9.12 -0.13 8.56
N MET A 33 8.60 0.34 7.42
CA MET A 33 9.13 0.02 6.10
C MET A 33 8.52 0.90 5.00
N VAL A 34 9.12 0.83 3.81
CA VAL A 34 8.57 1.36 2.57
C VAL A 34 8.35 0.21 1.58
N GLY A 35 7.25 0.27 0.83
CA GLY A 35 6.94 -0.64 -0.27
C GLY A 35 6.25 0.09 -1.42
N TRP A 36 5.80 -0.67 -2.41
CA TRP A 36 5.16 -0.14 -3.62
C TRP A 36 3.79 -0.79 -3.81
N MET A 37 2.80 -0.01 -4.21
CA MET A 37 1.45 -0.53 -4.51
C MET A 37 1.03 -0.08 -5.90
N ASP A 38 0.48 -1.00 -6.67
CA ASP A 38 -0.41 -0.65 -7.79
C ASP A 38 -1.87 -0.59 -7.28
N ASP A 39 -2.82 -0.40 -8.20
CA ASP A 39 -4.24 -0.30 -7.88
C ASP A 39 -4.79 -1.56 -7.21
N GLU A 40 -4.31 -2.73 -7.63
CA GLU A 40 -4.78 -4.00 -7.10
C GLU A 40 -4.22 -4.25 -5.69
N ALA A 41 -2.94 -3.94 -5.45
CA ALA A 41 -2.32 -4.02 -4.14
C ALA A 41 -3.00 -3.06 -3.14
N LEU A 42 -3.29 -1.82 -3.57
CA LEU A 42 -4.02 -0.87 -2.74
C LEU A 42 -5.46 -1.32 -2.49
N ARG A 43 -6.16 -1.80 -3.53
CA ARG A 43 -7.52 -2.33 -3.38
C ARG A 43 -7.56 -3.46 -2.37
N ARG A 44 -6.67 -4.45 -2.48
CA ARG A 44 -6.56 -5.55 -1.51
C ARG A 44 -6.31 -5.01 -0.11
N THR A 45 -5.37 -4.06 0.03
CA THR A 45 -5.07 -3.43 1.32
C THR A 45 -6.31 -2.79 1.96
N LEU A 46 -7.08 -2.02 1.20
CA LEU A 46 -8.29 -1.36 1.69
C LEU A 46 -9.44 -2.33 1.97
N THR A 47 -9.61 -3.39 1.16
CA THR A 47 -10.74 -4.32 1.30
C THR A 47 -10.48 -5.46 2.30
N GLU A 48 -9.23 -5.90 2.45
CA GLU A 48 -8.87 -7.03 3.31
C GLU A 48 -8.38 -6.58 4.69
N GLY A 49 -8.08 -5.30 4.86
CA GLY A 49 -7.50 -4.76 6.09
C GLY A 49 -6.07 -5.23 6.37
N ARG A 50 -5.39 -5.83 5.37
CA ARG A 50 -4.03 -6.33 5.46
C ARG A 50 -3.15 -5.70 4.38
N VAL A 51 -1.97 -5.24 4.78
CA VAL A 51 -1.03 -4.59 3.85
C VAL A 51 -0.57 -5.58 2.78
N THR A 52 -0.85 -5.23 1.53
CA THR A 52 -0.43 -5.95 0.33
C THR A 52 0.38 -5.02 -0.54
N PHE A 53 1.55 -5.46 -1.01
CA PHE A 53 2.35 -4.68 -1.94
C PHE A 53 2.57 -5.43 -3.26
N TRP A 54 3.07 -4.69 -4.25
CA TRP A 54 3.64 -5.20 -5.48
C TRP A 54 5.16 -5.30 -5.38
N SER A 55 5.72 -6.48 -5.59
CA SER A 55 7.16 -6.70 -5.62
C SER A 55 7.71 -6.39 -7.01
N ARG A 56 8.45 -5.29 -7.15
CA ARG A 56 9.05 -4.88 -8.44
C ARG A 56 10.06 -5.88 -9.01
N SER A 57 10.74 -6.65 -8.15
CA SER A 57 11.76 -7.61 -8.57
C SER A 57 11.22 -9.00 -8.85
N ARG A 58 10.08 -9.36 -8.24
CA ARG A 58 9.46 -10.68 -8.39
C ARG A 58 8.21 -10.65 -9.26
N GLU A 59 7.73 -9.46 -9.60
CA GLU A 59 6.50 -9.23 -10.37
C GLU A 59 5.30 -9.99 -9.78
N GLU A 60 5.20 -9.96 -8.45
CA GLU A 60 4.17 -10.67 -7.70
C GLU A 60 3.61 -9.81 -6.57
N TYR A 61 2.35 -10.07 -6.22
CA TYR A 61 1.74 -9.53 -5.01
C TYR A 61 2.25 -10.28 -3.79
N TRP A 62 2.63 -9.53 -2.75
CA TRP A 62 2.96 -10.13 -1.46
C TRP A 62 2.17 -9.45 -0.35
N ARG A 63 1.53 -10.24 0.51
CA ARG A 63 0.83 -9.74 1.70
C ARG A 63 1.78 -9.85 2.89
N LYS A 64 2.04 -8.72 3.55
CA LYS A 64 3.09 -8.65 4.57
C LYS A 64 2.80 -9.58 5.72
N GLY A 65 3.71 -10.53 5.96
CA GLY A 65 3.63 -11.49 7.06
C GLY A 65 3.14 -12.88 6.67
N ASP A 66 2.81 -13.16 5.41
CA ASP A 66 2.31 -14.49 5.01
C ASP A 66 3.34 -15.62 5.21
N THR A 67 4.63 -15.32 5.12
CA THR A 67 5.70 -16.29 5.41
C THR A 67 6.20 -16.23 6.86
N SER A 68 6.31 -15.02 7.44
CA SER A 68 6.98 -14.83 8.73
C SER A 68 6.02 -14.76 9.93
N GLY A 69 4.70 -14.69 9.70
CA GLY A 69 3.70 -14.40 10.74
C GLY A 69 3.67 -12.94 11.22
N HIS A 70 4.60 -12.08 10.77
CA HIS A 70 4.65 -10.66 11.16
C HIS A 70 3.70 -9.84 10.29
N VAL A 71 2.41 -9.98 10.58
CA VAL A 71 1.30 -9.36 9.87
C VAL A 71 1.18 -7.88 10.21
N GLN A 72 0.88 -7.05 9.20
CA GLN A 72 0.49 -5.65 9.37
C GLN A 72 -0.99 -5.46 9.04
N TRP A 73 -1.74 -5.00 10.03
CA TRP A 73 -3.17 -4.68 9.93
C TRP A 73 -3.36 -3.19 9.70
N VAL A 74 -4.17 -2.84 8.71
CA VAL A 74 -4.42 -1.44 8.33
C VAL A 74 -5.26 -0.75 9.40
N LYS A 75 -4.79 0.40 9.88
CA LYS A 75 -5.55 1.28 10.78
C LYS A 75 -6.09 2.52 10.07
N GLY A 76 -5.42 2.95 9.02
CA GLY A 76 -5.86 3.99 8.11
C GLY A 76 -4.94 4.04 6.91
N VAL A 77 -5.34 4.74 5.87
CA VAL A 77 -4.48 5.08 4.74
C VAL A 77 -4.68 6.56 4.45
N ARG A 78 -3.60 7.31 4.29
CA ARG A 78 -3.62 8.71 3.91
C ARG A 78 -2.82 8.91 2.63
N LEU A 79 -3.36 9.70 1.74
CA LEU A 79 -2.66 10.18 0.55
C LEU A 79 -1.86 11.42 0.92
N ASP A 80 -0.68 11.59 0.33
CA ASP A 80 0.07 12.83 0.42
C ASP A 80 -0.52 13.93 -0.49
N CYS A 81 0.16 15.08 -0.58
CA CYS A 81 -0.43 16.29 -1.17
C CYS A 81 -0.46 16.30 -2.70
N ASP A 82 0.42 15.57 -3.38
CA ASP A 82 0.46 15.46 -4.83
C ASP A 82 0.13 14.05 -5.36
N GLY A 83 -0.18 13.13 -4.44
CA GLY A 83 -0.84 11.87 -4.72
C GLY A 83 0.10 10.72 -5.09
N ASP A 84 1.41 10.89 -4.96
CA ASP A 84 2.40 9.87 -5.35
C ASP A 84 2.90 8.99 -4.20
N ALA A 85 2.48 9.29 -2.97
CA ALA A 85 2.74 8.44 -1.81
C ALA A 85 1.53 8.25 -0.87
N LEU A 86 1.51 7.06 -0.26
CA LEU A 86 0.58 6.66 0.78
C LEU A 86 1.30 6.53 2.12
N LEU A 87 0.68 7.06 3.18
CA LEU A 87 1.00 6.72 4.56
C LEU A 87 -0.02 5.69 5.05
N VAL A 88 0.45 4.50 5.36
CA VAL A 88 -0.33 3.34 5.84
C VAL A 88 -0.07 3.10 7.31
#